data_AF-A0A356FUF8-F1
#
_entry.id   AF-A0A356FUF8-F1
#
_cell.length_a   1.000
_cell.length_b   1.000
_cell.length_c   1.000
_cell.angle_alpha   90.00
_cell.angle_beta   90.00
_cell.angle_gamma   90.00
#
_symmetry.space_group_name_H-M   'P 1'
#
loop_
_entity.id
_entity.type
_entity.pdbx_description
1 polymer ?
#
loop_
_entity_poly.entity_id
_entity_poly.type
_entity_poly.pdbx_seq_one_letter_code
_entity_poly.pdbx_strand_id
1 'polypeptide(L)'
;IEEVVFRGYLVVQNRGRNALVFSCLGFSLVFALVHGHLWSMEEGFAWNFTVQGIFNTWILFFNSVSLYALRFGPWNANRSILPSIIAHMILNLGVFVVKLAQG
;
A
#
# COMPACT_ATOMS: atom_id res chain seq x y z
N ILE A 1 7.74 6.38 -6.98
CA ILE A 1 7.44 7.69 -6.32
C ILE A 1 6.58 7.48 -5.07
N GLU A 2 5.52 6.68 -5.15
CA GLU A 2 4.61 6.37 -4.03
C GLU A 2 5.33 5.99 -2.74
N GLU A 3 6.34 5.12 -2.83
CA GLU A 3 7.15 4.70 -1.68
C GLU A 3 7.85 5.82 -0.92
N VAL A 4 8.34 6.81 -1.64
CA VAL A 4 9.03 7.96 -1.06
C VAL A 4 8.04 8.87 -0.35
N VAL A 5 6.81 8.99 -0.86
CA VAL A 5 5.76 9.82 -0.27
C VAL A 5 5.15 9.15 0.96
N PHE A 6 4.61 7.94 0.80
CA PHE A 6 3.93 7.24 1.88
C PHE A 6 4.91 6.80 2.97
N ARG A 7 6.03 6.21 2.57
CA ARG A 7 6.96 5.61 3.52
C ARG A 7 8.08 6.58 3.85
N GLY A 8 8.57 7.40 2.94
CA GLY A 8 9.57 8.42 3.30
C GLY A 8 9.02 9.56 4.15
N TYR A 9 7.97 10.23 3.66
CA TYR A 9 7.53 11.53 4.20
C TYR A 9 6.33 11.46 5.17
N LEU A 10 5.29 10.70 4.82
CA LEU A 10 4.02 10.73 5.57
C LEU A 10 4.10 10.00 6.92
N VAL A 11 4.93 8.96 7.03
CA VAL A 11 4.99 8.14 8.25
C VAL A 11 5.52 8.91 9.47
N VAL A 12 4.82 8.76 10.60
CA VAL A 12 5.20 9.44 11.84
C VAL A 12 6.28 8.63 12.55
N GLN A 13 7.52 9.11 12.48
CA GLN A 13 8.67 8.54 13.18
C GLN A 13 9.00 9.34 14.44
N ASN A 14 9.73 8.74 15.40
CA ASN A 14 10.22 9.37 16.63
C ASN A 14 9.16 9.81 17.68
N ARG A 15 7.91 9.39 17.53
CA ARG A 15 6.82 9.64 18.52
C ARG A 15 6.38 8.39 19.29
N GLY A 16 7.22 7.36 19.32
CA GLY A 16 6.96 6.08 19.98
C GLY A 16 6.37 4.99 19.07
N ARG A 17 6.37 3.74 19.55
CA ARG A 17 5.97 2.55 18.77
C ARG A 17 4.51 2.60 18.33
N ASN A 18 3.62 3.08 19.18
CA ASN A 18 2.18 3.13 18.88
C ASN A 18 1.89 4.13 17.76
N ALA A 19 2.46 5.34 17.83
CA ALA A 19 2.30 6.36 16.79
C ALA A 19 2.80 5.85 15.42
N LEU A 20 3.93 5.13 15.41
CA LEU A 20 4.45 4.51 14.20
C LEU A 20 3.45 3.51 13.61
N VAL A 21 2.97 2.55 14.41
CA VAL A 21 2.04 1.51 13.95
C VAL A 21 0.73 2.11 13.46
N PHE A 22 0.14 3.04 14.21
CA PHE A 22 -1.09 3.72 13.79
C PHE A 22 -0.90 4.52 12.49
N SER A 23 0.25 5.17 12.32
CA SER A 23 0.53 5.88 11.06
C SER A 23 0.67 4.90 9.88
N CYS A 24 1.36 3.77 10.05
CA CYS A 24 1.49 2.75 9.01
C CYS A 24 0.12 2.18 8.61
N LEU A 25 -0.73 1.87 9.57
CA LEU A 25 -2.09 1.37 9.32
C LEU A 25 -2.97 2.45 8.67
N GLY A 26 -2.96 3.66 9.20
CA GLY A 26 -3.74 4.80 8.69
C GLY A 26 -3.38 5.14 7.24
N PHE A 27 -2.09 5.28 6.93
CA PHE A 27 -1.66 5.58 5.56
C PHE A 27 -1.87 4.40 4.61
N SER A 28 -1.82 3.15 5.09
CA SER A 28 -2.18 2.00 4.26
C SER A 28 -3.67 1.95 3.94
N LEU A 29 -4.53 2.39 4.87
CA LEU A 29 -5.96 2.52 4.62
C LEU A 29 -6.25 3.63 3.59
N VAL A 30 -5.63 4.80 3.76
CA VAL A 30 -5.73 5.89 2.77
C VAL A 30 -5.25 5.44 1.39
N PHE A 31 -4.12 4.74 1.33
CA PHE A 31 -3.59 4.18 0.08
C PHE A 31 -4.61 3.26 -0.61
N ALA A 32 -5.21 2.32 0.14
CA ALA A 32 -6.19 1.39 -0.40
C ALA A 32 -7.47 2.09 -0.88
N LEU A 33 -7.95 3.10 -0.15
CA LEU A 33 -9.14 3.87 -0.52
C LEU A 33 -8.93 4.74 -1.76
N VAL A 34 -7.75 5.34 -1.93
CA VAL A 34 -7.44 6.19 -3.10
C VAL A 34 -7.34 5.38 -4.40
N HIS A 35 -7.10 4.07 -4.33
CA HIS A 35 -7.02 3.19 -5.50
C HIS A 35 -8.37 2.89 -6.19
N GLY A 36 -9.46 3.57 -5.82
CA GLY A 36 -10.70 3.58 -6.61
C GLY A 36 -11.44 2.24 -6.72
N HIS A 37 -11.17 1.27 -5.84
CA HIS A 37 -11.86 -0.02 -5.88
C HIS A 37 -13.26 0.00 -5.26
N LEU A 38 -13.54 1.02 -4.43
CA LEU A 38 -14.82 1.19 -3.74
C LEU A 38 -15.64 2.36 -4.29
N TRP A 39 -15.12 3.12 -5.25
CA TRP A 39 -15.79 4.28 -5.82
C TRP A 39 -15.43 4.46 -7.29
N SER A 40 -16.38 4.95 -8.08
CA SER A 40 -16.19 5.30 -9.49
C SER A 40 -16.39 6.80 -9.69
N MET A 41 -15.80 7.34 -10.75
CA MET A 41 -15.99 8.71 -11.23
C MET A 41 -16.58 8.74 -12.65
N GLU A 42 -16.99 7.59 -13.22
CA GLU A 42 -17.47 7.51 -14.62
C GLU A 42 -18.70 8.38 -14.88
N GLU A 43 -19.62 8.48 -13.93
CA GLU A 43 -20.84 9.32 -14.02
C GLU A 43 -20.88 10.37 -12.89
N GLY A 44 -19.72 10.71 -12.32
CA GLY A 44 -19.60 11.45 -11.06
C GLY A 44 -19.25 10.53 -9.88
N PHE A 45 -19.01 11.13 -8.70
CA PHE A 45 -18.58 10.36 -7.53
C PHE A 45 -19.70 9.46 -7.02
N ALA A 46 -19.52 8.15 -7.20
CA ALA A 46 -20.43 7.14 -6.70
C ALA A 46 -19.66 6.05 -5.95
N TRP A 47 -20.16 5.67 -4.76
CA TRP A 47 -19.65 4.50 -4.06
C TRP A 47 -20.13 3.23 -4.76
N ASN A 48 -19.20 2.31 -4.99
CA ASN A 48 -19.46 1.03 -5.63
C ASN A 48 -18.90 -0.12 -4.75
N PHE A 49 -19.77 -0.70 -3.93
CA PHE A 49 -19.41 -1.78 -3.02
C PHE A 49 -19.67 -3.14 -3.66
N THR A 50 -18.76 -3.59 -4.51
CA THR A 50 -18.78 -4.97 -5.02
C THR A 50 -17.93 -5.88 -4.15
N VAL A 51 -18.24 -7.18 -4.14
CA VAL A 51 -17.41 -8.19 -3.44
C VAL A 51 -15.97 -8.15 -3.94
N GLN A 52 -15.77 -8.02 -5.25
CA GLN A 52 -14.45 -7.90 -5.87
C GLN A 52 -13.73 -6.61 -5.47
N GLY A 53 -14.43 -5.47 -5.47
CA GLY A 53 -13.88 -4.18 -5.05
C GLY A 53 -13.43 -4.18 -3.60
N ILE A 54 -14.25 -4.73 -2.70
CA ILE A 54 -13.91 -4.91 -1.28
C ILE A 54 -12.68 -5.82 -1.13
N PHE A 55 -12.67 -6.96 -1.82
CA PHE A 55 -11.56 -7.92 -1.74
C PHE A 55 -10.24 -7.31 -2.25
N ASN A 56 -10.26 -6.63 -3.39
CA ASN A 56 -9.08 -5.96 -3.94
C ASN A 56 -8.59 -4.82 -3.05
N THR A 57 -9.51 -4.08 -2.43
CA THR A 57 -9.16 -3.03 -1.45
C THR A 57 -8.40 -3.62 -0.26
N TRP A 58 -8.87 -4.74 0.28
CA TRP A 58 -8.16 -5.44 1.35
C TRP A 58 -6.79 -5.96 0.92
N ILE A 59 -6.66 -6.52 -0.29
CA ILE A 59 -5.36 -6.94 -0.82
C ILE A 59 -4.38 -5.76 -0.87
N LEU A 60 -4.80 -4.61 -1.40
CA LEU A 60 -3.96 -3.41 -1.47
C LEU A 60 -3.58 -2.91 -0.07
N PHE A 61 -4.52 -2.93 0.86
CA PHE A 61 -4.26 -2.57 2.26
C PHE A 61 -3.18 -3.47 2.87
N PHE A 62 -3.34 -4.81 2.79
CA PHE A 62 -2.38 -5.76 3.35
C PHE A 62 -1.02 -5.70 2.66
N ASN A 63 -0.98 -5.49 1.35
CA ASN A 63 0.27 -5.27 0.62
C ASN A 63 0.97 -4.01 1.12
N SER A 64 0.25 -2.89 1.26
CA SER A 64 0.82 -1.66 1.78
C SER A 64 1.37 -1.85 3.21
N VAL A 65 0.61 -2.49 4.10
CA VAL A 65 1.05 -2.78 5.47
C VAL A 65 2.30 -3.67 5.48
N SER A 66 2.35 -4.70 4.64
CA SER A 66 3.49 -5.62 4.54
C SER A 66 4.75 -4.90 4.10
N LEU A 67 4.63 -3.96 3.17
CA LEU A 67 5.78 -3.18 2.73
C LEU A 67 6.23 -2.15 3.79
N TYR A 68 5.31 -1.61 4.61
CA TYR A 68 5.69 -0.88 5.84
C TYR A 68 6.42 -1.78 6.84
N ALA A 69 6.01 -3.03 6.97
CA ALA A 69 6.68 -4.02 7.82
C ALA A 69 8.09 -4.35 7.31
N LEU A 70 8.33 -4.41 6.00
CA LEU A 70 9.68 -4.57 5.44
C LEU A 70 10.62 -3.42 5.81
N ARG A 71 10.09 -2.21 5.97
CA ARG A 71 10.88 -1.06 6.39
C ARG A 71 11.13 -1.02 7.90
N PHE A 72 10.09 -1.22 8.70
CA PHE A 72 10.16 -1.03 10.15
C PHE A 72 10.36 -2.33 10.94
N GLY A 73 10.45 -3.47 10.26
CA GLY A 73 10.71 -4.76 10.87
C GLY A 73 12.07 -4.77 11.57
N PRO A 74 12.20 -5.54 12.67
CA PRO A 74 13.44 -5.63 13.43
C PRO A 74 14.63 -6.12 12.60
N TRP A 75 14.37 -6.80 11.47
CA TRP A 75 15.37 -7.29 10.52
C TRP A 75 16.01 -6.19 9.65
N ASN A 76 15.40 -5.01 9.59
CA ASN A 76 15.90 -3.87 8.82
C ASN A 76 16.51 -2.84 9.78
N ALA A 77 17.73 -3.10 10.25
CA ALA A 77 18.42 -2.29 11.26
C ALA A 77 18.51 -0.79 10.87
N ASN A 78 18.71 -0.50 9.58
CA ASN A 78 18.81 0.86 9.05
C ASN A 78 17.45 1.49 8.69
N ARG A 79 16.34 0.75 8.86
CA ARG A 79 14.98 1.15 8.44
C ARG A 79 14.94 1.69 7.00
N SER A 80 15.71 1.05 6.14
CA SER A 80 15.88 1.47 4.75
C SER A 80 14.58 1.32 3.97
N ILE A 81 14.32 2.25 3.05
CA ILE A 81 13.17 2.24 2.13
C ILE A 81 13.45 1.34 0.90
N LEU A 82 14.72 0.98 0.65
CA LEU A 82 15.09 0.16 -0.52
C LEU A 82 14.34 -1.19 -0.60
N PRO A 83 14.21 -1.98 0.47
CA PRO A 83 13.47 -3.24 0.42
C PRO A 83 12.00 -3.06 0.03
N SER A 84 11.34 -2.00 0.51
CA SER A 84 9.95 -1.72 0.15
C SER A 84 9.79 -1.26 -1.29
N ILE A 85 10.76 -0.51 -1.83
CA ILE A 85 10.78 -0.12 -3.25
C ILE A 85 10.91 -1.35 -4.15
N ILE A 86 11.88 -2.22 -3.86
CA ILE A 86 12.11 -3.42 -4.66
C ILE A 86 10.89 -4.35 -4.61
N ALA A 87 10.36 -4.60 -3.41
CA ALA A 87 9.18 -5.46 -3.26
C ALA A 87 7.95 -4.90 -4.01
N HIS A 88 7.72 -3.59 -3.94
CA HIS A 88 6.63 -2.96 -4.70
C HIS A 88 6.85 -3.09 -6.22
N MET A 89 8.08 -2.85 -6.72
CA MET A 89 8.38 -3.04 -8.13
C MET A 89 8.12 -4.49 -8.59
N ILE A 90 8.50 -5.48 -7.79
CA ILE A 90 8.25 -6.90 -8.09
C ILE A 90 6.74 -7.20 -8.14
N LEU A 91 5.96 -6.68 -7.19
CA LEU A 91 4.51 -6.88 -7.18
C LEU A 91 3.85 -6.30 -8.44
N ASN A 92 4.26 -5.10 -8.86
CA ASN A 92 3.75 -4.49 -10.10
C ASN A 92 4.17 -5.30 -11.33
N LEU A 93 5.43 -5.72 -11.42
CA LEU A 93 5.91 -6.59 -12.50
C LEU A 93 5.14 -7.92 -12.55
N GLY A 94 4.84 -8.51 -11.40
CA GLY A 94 4.05 -9.73 -11.30
C GLY A 94 2.66 -9.58 -11.93
N VAL A 95 1.98 -8.47 -11.65
CA VAL A 95 0.67 -8.18 -12.28
C VAL A 95 0.80 -8.04 -13.80
N PHE A 96 1.85 -7.38 -14.30
CA PHE A 96 2.10 -7.29 -15.75
C PHE A 96 2.36 -8.66 -16.38
N VAL A 97 3.18 -9.51 -15.75
CA VAL A 97 3.46 -10.86 -16.24
C VAL A 97 2.20 -11.72 -16.27
N VAL A 98 1.38 -11.67 -15.22
CA VAL A 98 0.09 -12.40 -15.19
C VAL A 98 -0.84 -11.90 -16.30
N LYS A 99 -0.94 -10.59 -16.49
CA LYS A 99 -1.75 -10.01 -17.59
C LYS A 99 -1.24 -10.45 -18.95
N LEU A 100 0.07 -10.47 -19.18
CA LEU A 100 0.68 -10.97 -20.42
C LEU A 100 0.41 -12.46 -20.65
N ALA A 101 0.38 -13.26 -19.58
CA ALA A 101 0.08 -14.68 -19.67
C ALA A 101 -1.43 -14.98 -19.88
N GLN A 102 -2.31 -14.04 -19.51
CA GLN A 102 -3.75 -14.15 -19.67
C GLN A 102 -4.25 -13.83 -21.09
N GLY A 103 -3.40 -13.25 -21.95
CA GLY A 103 -3.72 -12.90 -23.35
C GLY A 103 -4.12 -11.45 -23.52
#